data_AF-A0A0C9WLU9-F1
#
_entry.id   AF-A0A0C9WLU9-F1
#
_cell.length_a   1.000
_cell.length_b   1.000
_cell.length_c   1.000
_cell.angle_alpha   90.00
_cell.angle_beta   90.00
_cell.angle_gamma   90.00
#
_symmetry.space_group_name_H-M   'P 1'
#
loop_
_entity.id
_entity.type
_entity.pdbx_description
1 polymer ?
#
loop_
_entity_poly.entity_id
_entity_poly.type
_entity_poly.pdbx_seq_one_letter_code
_entity_poly.pdbx_strand_id
1 'polypeptide(L)'
;MSTQTQRHKTSNPYEAQFGYSRGVRRGPFIFISGTTSDSGEVGRALKEVFGDIGPAATMILGVRFVSEEVRVEIEADADAVVL
;
A
#
# COMPACT_ATOMS: atom_id res chain seq x y z
N MET A 1 0.43 -24.77 3.24
CA MET A 1 -0.05 -23.38 3.00
C MET A 1 -0.56 -23.28 1.58
N SER A 2 -1.70 -22.64 1.34
CA SER A 2 -2.25 -22.49 -0.02
C SER A 2 -1.33 -21.62 -0.89
N THR A 3 -1.00 -22.11 -2.08
CA THR A 3 -0.22 -21.39 -3.10
C THR A 3 -1.11 -20.58 -4.05
N GLN A 4 -2.43 -20.67 -3.89
CA GLN A 4 -3.40 -19.95 -4.70
C GLN A 4 -3.29 -18.45 -4.44
N THR A 5 -3.19 -17.68 -5.52
CA THR A 5 -3.14 -16.22 -5.45
C THR A 5 -4.56 -15.66 -5.31
N GLN A 6 -4.79 -14.89 -4.26
CA GLN A 6 -6.02 -14.12 -4.08
C GLN A 6 -5.73 -12.67 -4.47
N ARG A 7 -6.61 -12.07 -5.28
CA ARG A 7 -6.48 -10.67 -5.73
C ARG A 7 -7.69 -9.89 -5.28
N HIS A 8 -7.44 -8.70 -4.74
CA HIS A 8 -8.47 -7.73 -4.43
C HIS A 8 -8.35 -6.55 -5.40
N LYS A 9 -9.48 -6.15 -5.98
CA LYS A 9 -9.59 -5.00 -6.88
C LYS A 9 -10.65 -4.04 -6.36
N THR A 10 -10.45 -2.75 -6.63
CA THR A 10 -11.42 -1.68 -6.34
C THR A 10 -12.09 -1.21 -7.63
N SER A 11 -12.92 -0.17 -7.53
CA SER A 11 -13.47 0.52 -8.70
C SER A 11 -12.50 1.52 -9.34
N ASN A 12 -11.26 1.63 -8.87
CA ASN A 12 -10.27 2.52 -9.47
C ASN A 12 -10.01 2.14 -10.93
N PRO A 13 -10.27 3.04 -11.91
CA PRO A 13 -10.15 2.72 -13.34
C PRO A 13 -8.73 2.31 -13.75
N TYR A 14 -7.70 2.80 -13.05
CA TYR A 14 -6.31 2.47 -13.34
C TYR A 14 -5.98 0.99 -13.14
N GLU A 15 -6.70 0.28 -12.26
CA GLU A 15 -6.51 -1.16 -12.06
C GLU A 15 -6.90 -1.99 -13.28
N ALA A 16 -7.90 -1.54 -14.02
CA ALA A 16 -8.30 -2.13 -15.30
C ALA A 16 -7.37 -1.66 -16.43
N GLN A 17 -7.06 -0.36 -16.47
CA GLN A 17 -6.26 0.25 -17.52
C GLN A 17 -4.80 -0.25 -17.55
N PHE A 18 -4.15 -0.37 -16.40
CA PHE A 18 -2.73 -0.74 -16.29
C PHE A 18 -2.52 -2.20 -15.84
N GLY A 19 -3.58 -2.92 -15.48
CA GLY A 19 -3.52 -4.36 -15.23
C GLY A 19 -2.93 -4.77 -13.88
N TYR A 20 -3.09 -3.96 -12.83
CA TYR A 20 -2.70 -4.31 -11.45
C TYR A 20 -3.91 -4.62 -10.55
N SER A 21 -3.65 -5.05 -9.32
CA SER A 21 -4.66 -5.27 -8.27
C SER A 21 -4.34 -4.40 -7.07
N ARG A 22 -5.35 -3.94 -6.33
CA ARG A 22 -5.14 -3.14 -5.12
C ARG A 22 -4.34 -3.88 -4.05
N GLY A 23 -4.66 -5.17 -3.89
CA GLY A 23 -3.96 -6.06 -2.99
C GLY A 23 -3.83 -7.47 -3.55
N VAL A 24 -2.71 -8.13 -3.23
CA VAL A 24 -2.45 -9.51 -3.61
C VAL A 24 -2.02 -10.30 -2.37
N ARG A 25 -2.70 -11.42 -2.11
CA ARG A 25 -2.28 -12.40 -1.09
C ARG A 25 -1.79 -13.67 -1.76
N ARG A 26 -0.62 -14.16 -1.33
CA ARG A 26 -0.11 -15.48 -1.71
C ARG A 26 0.61 -16.13 -0.53
N GLY A 27 0.03 -17.21 0.00
CA GLY A 27 0.51 -17.77 1.26
C GLY A 27 0.31 -16.79 2.44
N PRO A 28 1.34 -16.54 3.27
CA PRO A 28 1.26 -15.57 4.36
C PRO A 28 1.41 -14.12 3.87
N PHE A 29 2.04 -13.90 2.71
CA PHE A 29 2.38 -12.56 2.24
C PHE A 29 1.18 -11.84 1.63
N ILE A 30 1.02 -10.57 1.99
CA ILE A 30 0.03 -9.62 1.48
C ILE A 30 0.78 -8.36 1.02
N PHE A 31 0.58 -7.96 -0.23
CA PHE A 31 1.16 -6.76 -0.82
C PHE A 31 0.05 -5.81 -1.25
N ILE A 32 0.16 -4.53 -0.89
CA ILE A 32 -0.80 -3.47 -1.24
C ILE A 32 -0.11 -2.47 -2.17
N SER A 33 -0.70 -2.24 -3.34
CA SER A 33 -0.21 -1.25 -4.31
C SER A 33 -0.27 0.18 -3.76
N GLY A 34 0.58 1.06 -4.31
CA GLY A 34 0.61 2.49 -4.03
C GLY A 34 -0.77 3.13 -3.89
N THR A 35 -1.02 3.73 -2.74
CA THR A 35 -2.26 4.44 -2.41
C THR A 35 -1.94 5.91 -2.18
N THR A 36 -2.56 6.78 -2.96
CA THR A 36 -2.21 8.20 -3.01
C THR A 36 -3.06 9.04 -2.07
N SER A 37 -2.48 10.11 -1.51
CA SER A 37 -3.16 11.05 -0.60
C SER A 37 -2.48 12.43 -0.61
N ASP A 38 -2.93 13.33 0.29
CA ASP A 38 -2.29 14.63 0.59
C ASP A 38 -1.08 14.47 1.54
N SER A 39 -0.04 15.30 1.40
CA SER A 39 1.33 15.02 1.87
C SER A 39 1.69 15.48 3.29
N GLY A 40 0.97 16.41 3.90
CA GLY A 40 1.40 17.00 5.18
C GLY A 40 1.30 16.07 6.39
N GLU A 41 0.34 15.16 6.40
CA GLU A 41 -0.12 14.49 7.63
C GLU A 41 0.30 13.01 7.74
N VAL A 42 1.12 12.52 6.81
CA VAL A 42 1.39 11.09 6.64
C VAL A 42 2.13 10.47 7.83
N GLY A 43 3.18 11.14 8.33
CA GLY A 43 3.93 10.64 9.48
C GLY A 43 3.09 10.59 10.76
N ARG A 44 2.21 11.58 10.96
CA ARG A 44 1.27 11.62 12.09
C ARG A 44 0.25 10.48 11.97
N ALA A 45 -0.34 10.32 10.79
CA ALA A 45 -1.31 9.27 10.49
C ALA A 45 -0.72 7.87 10.71
N LEU A 46 0.53 7.63 10.29
CA LEU A 46 1.21 6.36 10.56
C LEU A 46 1.34 6.09 12.07
N LYS A 47 1.73 7.10 12.87
CA LYS A 47 1.83 6.93 14.33
C LYS A 47 0.47 6.73 14.99
N GLU A 48 -0.56 7.44 14.54
CA GLU A 48 -1.93 7.28 15.05
C GLU A 48 -2.47 5.87 14.79
N VAL A 49 -2.27 5.34 13.58
CA VAL A 49 -2.78 4.03 13.18
C VAL A 49 -1.97 2.89 13.81
N PHE A 50 -0.64 2.96 13.76
CA PHE A 50 0.22 1.85 14.17
C PHE A 50 0.74 1.95 15.60
N GLY A 51 0.56 3.09 16.28
CA GLY A 51 0.98 3.28 17.67
C GLY A 51 2.45 2.91 17.88
N ASP A 52 2.71 2.02 18.84
CA ASP A 52 4.06 1.57 19.17
C ASP A 52 4.53 0.36 18.33
N ILE A 53 3.67 -0.19 17.46
CA ILE A 53 4.05 -1.28 16.54
C ILE A 53 5.10 -0.78 15.55
N GLY A 54 4.93 0.44 15.04
CA GLY A 54 5.92 1.14 14.20
C GLY A 54 6.38 0.31 13.00
N PRO A 55 5.58 0.17 11.93
CA PRO A 55 6.00 -0.60 10.77
C PRO A 55 7.29 -0.04 10.18
N ALA A 56 8.12 -0.93 9.60
CA ALA A 56 9.23 -0.47 8.78
C ALA A 56 8.69 0.44 7.66
N ALA A 57 9.29 1.62 7.50
CA ALA A 57 8.87 2.59 6.51
C ALA A 57 10.09 3.23 5.84
N THR A 58 9.98 3.48 4.55
CA THR A 58 10.93 4.30 3.78
C THR A 58 10.18 5.52 3.27
N MET A 59 10.70 6.72 3.53
CA MET A 59 10.16 7.97 3.01
C MET A 59 11.12 8.54 1.96
N ILE A 60 10.64 8.66 0.72
CA ILE A 60 11.42 9.21 -0.39
C ILE A 60 10.82 10.59 -0.74
N LEU A 61 11.65 11.63 -0.71
CA LEU A 61 11.26 13.02 -0.98
C LEU A 61 11.93 13.53 -2.26
N GLY A 62 11.25 14.43 -2.99
CA GLY A 62 11.80 15.08 -4.19
C GLY A 62 11.69 14.26 -5.48
N VAL A 63 10.92 13.17 -5.48
CA VAL A 63 10.60 12.36 -6.66
C VAL A 63 9.34 12.88 -7.36
N ARG A 64 9.13 12.48 -8.63
CA ARG A 64 7.91 12.78 -9.38
C ARG A 64 6.95 11.59 -9.27
N PHE A 65 5.68 11.86 -8.98
CA PHE A 65 4.60 10.87 -9.04
C PHE A 65 4.11 10.70 -10.49
N VAL A 66 3.27 9.68 -10.69
CA VAL A 66 2.60 9.43 -11.98
C VAL A 66 1.66 10.57 -12.40
N SER A 67 1.15 11.35 -11.44
CA SER A 67 0.31 12.53 -11.65
C SER A 67 0.78 13.68 -10.75
N GLU A 68 0.73 14.91 -11.26
CA GLU A 68 1.13 16.12 -10.52
C GLU A 68 0.18 16.46 -9.35
N GLU A 69 -1.03 15.91 -9.37
CA GLU A 69 -2.03 16.09 -8.30
C GLU A 69 -1.71 15.23 -7.07
N VAL A 70 -0.92 14.17 -7.23
CA VAL A 70 -0.52 13.28 -6.13
C VAL A 70 0.52 13.97 -5.27
N ARG A 71 0.28 13.97 -3.95
CA ARG A 71 1.19 14.58 -2.98
C ARG A 71 1.97 13.55 -2.19
N VAL A 72 1.37 12.39 -1.91
CA VAL A 72 2.03 11.21 -1.36
C VAL A 72 1.52 9.95 -2.02
N GLU A 73 2.36 8.91 -2.06
CA GLU A 73 1.99 7.54 -2.36
C GLU A 73 2.51 6.63 -1.24
N ILE A 74 1.66 5.72 -0.75
CA ILE A 74 1.97 4.79 0.33
C ILE A 74 1.82 3.36 -0.19
N GLU A 75 2.87 2.56 0.00
CA GLU A 75 2.84 1.11 -0.21
C GLU A 75 2.92 0.38 1.14
N ALA A 76 2.32 -0.80 1.22
CA ALA A 76 2.30 -1.59 2.44
C ALA A 76 2.42 -3.08 2.17
N ASP A 77 3.24 -3.74 2.98
CA ASP A 77 3.44 -5.18 2.99
C ASP A 77 3.06 -5.75 4.35
N ALA A 78 2.51 -6.97 4.37
CA ALA A 78 2.13 -7.64 5.60
C ALA A 78 2.31 -9.16 5.51
N ASP A 79 2.64 -9.77 6.65
CA ASP A 79 2.71 -11.21 6.84
C ASP A 79 1.59 -11.68 7.75
N ALA A 80 0.61 -12.37 7.18
CA ALA A 80 -0.49 -13.00 7.92
C ALA A 80 -0.02 -14.32 8.54
N VAL A 81 0.72 -14.23 9.65
CA VAL A 81 1.08 -15.38 10.49
C VAL A 81 -0.10 -15.70 11.41
N VAL A 82 -0.68 -16.89 11.27
CA VAL A 82 -1.65 -17.41 12.24
C VAL A 82 -0.84 -17.91 13.43
N LEU A 83 -0.98 -17.25 14.58
CA LEU A 83 -0.46 -17.72 15.86
C LEU A 83 -1.38 -18.78 16.47
#